data_AF-X1AR53-F1
#
_entry.id   AF-X1AR53-F1
#
_cell.length_a   1.000
_cell.length_b   1.000
_cell.length_c   1.000
_cell.angle_alpha   90.00
_cell.angle_beta   90.00
_cell.angle_gamma   90.00
#
_symmetry.space_group_name_H-M   'P 1'
#
loop_
_entity.id
_entity.type
_entity.pdbx_description
1 polymer ?
#
loop_
_entity_poly.entity_id
_entity_poly.type
_entity_poly.pdbx_seq_one_letter_code
_entity_poly.pdbx_strand_id
1 'polypeptide(L)'
;EAILYIILPQALRISIPGWSNEYAILLKDSAITYAIGVMEILTRANFIATRTYKPMPIFLTCAVIFIILTYGGVKILDLLENKVRIPGYGERRSEI
;
A
#
# COMPACT_ATOMS: atom_id res chain seq x y z
N GLU A 1 30.18 -9.20 5.79
CA GLU A 1 30.37 -8.12 6.78
C GLU A 1 29.85 -6.75 6.34
N ALA A 2 30.53 -5.98 5.46
CA ALA A 2 30.14 -4.59 5.18
C ALA A 2 28.70 -4.37 4.65
N ILE A 3 28.18 -5.28 3.82
CA ILE A 3 26.82 -5.14 3.24
C ILE A 3 25.74 -5.11 4.33
N LEU A 4 25.76 -6.04 5.28
CA LEU A 4 24.69 -6.19 6.27
C LEU A 4 24.71 -5.10 7.34
N TYR A 5 25.91 -4.65 7.76
CA TYR A 5 26.05 -3.74 8.89
C TYR A 5 26.19 -2.27 8.49
N ILE A 6 26.57 -1.97 7.25
CA ILE A 6 26.83 -0.61 6.78
C ILE A 6 25.84 -0.24 5.68
N ILE A 7 25.84 -0.99 4.57
CA ILE A 7 25.09 -0.61 3.36
C ILE A 7 23.59 -0.84 3.54
N LEU A 8 23.19 -2.02 4.01
CA LEU A 8 21.80 -2.42 4.18
C LEU A 8 21.02 -1.47 5.10
N PRO A 9 21.48 -1.14 6.33
CA PRO A 9 20.73 -0.23 7.19
C PRO A 9 20.62 1.16 6.56
N GLN A 10 21.67 1.68 5.91
CA GLN A 10 21.63 2.98 5.25
C GLN A 10 20.65 3.00 4.06
N ALA A 11 20.72 1.98 3.19
CA ALA A 11 19.82 1.83 2.06
C ALA A 11 18.35 1.74 2.51
N LEU A 12 18.06 0.96 3.55
CA LEU A 12 16.72 0.87 4.13
C LEU A 12 16.18 2.23 4.60
N ARG A 13 16.98 3.05 5.28
CA ARG A 13 16.52 4.39 5.74
C ARG A 13 16.17 5.31 4.57
N ILE A 14 16.86 5.16 3.44
CA ILE A 14 16.64 5.97 2.23
C ILE A 14 15.45 5.45 1.41
N SER A 15 15.21 4.13 1.40
CA SER A 15 14.13 3.53 0.60
C SER A 15 12.75 3.60 1.26
N ILE A 16 12.66 3.61 2.60
CA ILE A 16 11.38 3.62 3.34
C ILE A 16 10.41 4.75 2.89
N PRO A 17 10.83 6.02 2.72
CA PRO A 17 9.94 7.08 2.25
C PRO A 17 9.30 6.79 0.89
N GLY A 18 10.05 6.18 -0.04
CA GLY A 18 9.55 5.80 -1.36
C GLY A 18 8.51 4.68 -1.31
N TRP A 19 8.58 3.81 -0.30
CA TRP A 19 7.66 2.69 -0.16
C TRP A 19 6.24 3.10 0.21
N SER A 20 6.05 4.24 0.88
CA SER A 20 4.70 4.73 1.23
C SER A 20 3.84 4.96 -0.03
N ASN A 21 4.41 5.56 -1.06
CA ASN A 21 3.74 5.77 -2.34
C ASN A 21 3.54 4.45 -3.12
N GLU A 22 4.59 3.63 -3.21
CA GLU A 22 4.53 2.34 -3.94
C GLU A 22 3.53 1.36 -3.31
N TYR A 23 3.40 1.35 -1.99
CA TYR A 23 2.44 0.50 -1.30
C TYR A 23 1.00 0.74 -1.78
N ALA A 24 0.59 2.01 -1.87
CA ALA A 24 -0.77 2.36 -2.28
C ALA A 24 -1.04 2.03 -3.76
N ILE A 25 -0.02 2.13 -4.61
CA ILE A 25 -0.09 1.75 -6.03
C ILE A 25 -0.23 0.24 -6.15
N LEU A 26 0.67 -0.53 -5.55
CA LEU A 26 0.67 -1.99 -5.61
C LEU A 26 -0.61 -2.61 -5.06
N LEU A 27 -1.17 -2.04 -3.98
CA LEU A 27 -2.44 -2.51 -3.43
C LEU A 27 -3.57 -2.40 -4.46
N LYS A 28 -3.67 -1.27 -5.18
CA LYS A 28 -4.72 -1.05 -6.19
C LYS A 28 -4.45 -1.84 -7.47
N ASP A 29 -3.21 -1.90 -7.92
CA ASP A 29 -2.84 -2.64 -9.13
C ASP A 29 -3.07 -4.15 -8.96
N SER A 30 -2.90 -4.67 -7.73
CA SER A 30 -3.27 -6.05 -7.42
C SER A 30 -4.76 -6.33 -7.64
N ALA A 31 -5.63 -5.34 -7.50
CA ALA A 31 -7.07 -5.49 -7.72
C ALA A 31 -7.44 -5.72 -9.20
N ILE A 32 -6.57 -5.32 -10.13
CA ILE A 32 -6.77 -5.56 -11.57
C ILE A 32 -6.63 -7.07 -11.87
N THR A 33 -5.87 -7.81 -11.06
CA THR A 33 -5.63 -9.25 -11.26
C THR A 33 -6.89 -10.09 -11.08
N TYR A 34 -7.95 -9.57 -10.45
CA TYR A 34 -9.28 -10.19 -10.47
C TYR A 34 -9.76 -10.50 -11.89
N ALA A 35 -9.45 -9.65 -12.88
CA ALA A 35 -9.89 -9.86 -14.26
C ALA A 35 -9.37 -11.16 -14.89
N ILE A 36 -8.23 -11.68 -14.41
CA ILE A 36 -7.64 -12.94 -14.85
C ILE A 36 -7.90 -14.10 -13.86
N GLY A 37 -8.77 -13.92 -12.88
CA GLY A 37 -9.20 -14.96 -11.95
C GLY A 37 -8.28 -15.17 -10.73
N VAL A 38 -7.37 -14.25 -10.44
CA VAL A 38 -6.54 -14.34 -9.23
C VAL A 38 -7.41 -14.20 -7.97
N MET A 39 -7.12 -14.99 -6.95
CA MET A 39 -7.85 -14.91 -5.68
C MET A 39 -7.39 -13.73 -4.83
N GLU A 40 -8.18 -12.66 -4.81
CA GLU A 40 -7.95 -11.46 -4.02
C GLU A 40 -9.28 -10.88 -3.48
N ILE A 41 -9.27 -9.67 -2.93
CA ILE A 41 -10.41 -9.09 -2.20
C ILE A 41 -11.59 -8.86 -3.16
N LEU A 42 -11.32 -8.30 -4.36
CA LEU A 42 -12.37 -8.02 -5.33
C LEU A 42 -13.00 -9.32 -5.87
N THR A 43 -12.19 -10.36 -6.07
CA THR A 43 -12.67 -11.71 -6.45
C THR A 43 -13.62 -12.29 -5.41
N ARG A 44 -13.28 -12.17 -4.12
CA ARG A 44 -14.15 -12.62 -3.03
C ARG A 44 -15.44 -11.82 -2.96
N ALA A 45 -15.35 -10.50 -3.13
CA ALA A 45 -16.52 -9.63 -3.18
C ALA A 45 -17.45 -10.02 -4.34
N ASN A 46 -16.91 -10.27 -5.54
CA ASN A 46 -17.68 -10.69 -6.69
C ASN A 46 -18.34 -12.07 -6.50
N PHE A 47 -17.62 -13.02 -5.88
CA PHE A 47 -18.18 -14.32 -5.53
C PHE A 47 -19.39 -14.20 -4.59
N ILE A 48 -19.28 -13.41 -3.52
CA ILE A 48 -20.38 -13.18 -2.58
C ILE A 48 -21.53 -12.42 -3.25
N ALA A 49 -21.22 -11.43 -4.10
CA ALA A 49 -22.21 -10.65 -4.85
C ALA A 49 -23.06 -11.54 -5.76
N THR A 50 -22.42 -12.49 -6.46
CA THR A 50 -23.08 -13.44 -7.35
C THR A 50 -23.94 -14.44 -6.57
N ARG A 51 -23.50 -14.84 -5.37
CA ARG A 51 -24.25 -15.76 -4.49
C ARG A 51 -25.47 -15.13 -3.82
N THR A 52 -25.35 -13.86 -3.44
CA THR A 52 -26.38 -13.13 -2.67
C THR A 52 -27.27 -12.27 -3.54
N TYR A 53 -26.94 -12.10 -4.83
CA TYR A 53 -27.60 -11.20 -5.77
C TYR A 53 -27.67 -9.74 -5.29
N LYS A 54 -26.71 -9.31 -4.47
CA LYS A 54 -26.62 -7.96 -3.89
C LYS A 54 -25.27 -7.28 -4.19
N PRO A 55 -24.97 -6.96 -5.46
CA PRO A 55 -23.64 -6.46 -5.86
C PRO A 55 -23.30 -5.11 -5.22
N MET A 56 -24.24 -4.17 -5.20
CA MET A 56 -24.00 -2.79 -4.74
C MET A 56 -23.45 -2.70 -3.29
N PRO A 57 -24.14 -3.25 -2.26
CA PRO A 57 -23.63 -3.17 -0.89
C PRO A 57 -22.31 -3.94 -0.69
N ILE A 58 -22.09 -5.00 -1.47
CA ILE A 58 -20.87 -5.82 -1.36
C ILE A 58 -19.67 -5.10 -1.95
N PHE A 59 -19.79 -4.50 -3.12
CA PHE A 59 -18.70 -3.70 -3.70
C PHE A 59 -18.44 -2.42 -2.91
N LEU A 60 -19.47 -1.81 -2.31
CA LEU A 60 -19.26 -0.67 -1.41
C LEU A 60 -18.44 -1.07 -0.18
N THR A 61 -18.75 -2.23 0.42
CA THR A 61 -17.98 -2.79 1.54
C THR A 61 -16.54 -3.09 1.12
N CYS A 62 -16.36 -3.67 -0.08
CA CYS A 62 -15.05 -3.91 -0.68
C CYS A 62 -14.25 -2.59 -0.83
N ALA A 63 -14.87 -1.52 -1.34
CA ALA A 63 -14.24 -0.22 -1.47
C ALA A 63 -13.80 0.36 -0.13
N VAL A 64 -14.64 0.24 0.91
CA VAL A 64 -14.29 0.67 2.28
C VAL A 64 -13.08 -0.12 2.80
N ILE A 65 -13.03 -1.43 2.57
CA ILE A 65 -11.87 -2.26 2.95
C ILE A 65 -10.60 -1.75 2.25
N PHE A 66 -10.65 -1.51 0.94
CA PHE A 66 -9.50 -0.97 0.20
C PHE A 66 -9.07 0.40 0.70
N ILE A 67 -10.00 1.28 1.08
CA ILE A 67 -9.69 2.59 1.68
C ILE A 67 -8.98 2.41 3.03
N ILE A 68 -9.50 1.55 3.90
CA ILE A 68 -8.89 1.27 5.22
C ILE A 68 -7.48 0.70 5.05
N LEU A 69 -7.30 -0.25 4.13
CA LEU A 69 -5.98 -0.83 3.85
C LEU A 69 -5.02 0.22 3.29
N THR A 70 -5.46 1.01 2.31
CA THR A 70 -4.63 2.06 1.70
C THR A 70 -4.21 3.08 2.76
N TYR A 71 -5.17 3.70 3.45
CA TYR A 71 -4.89 4.73 4.44
C TYR A 71 -4.12 4.17 5.64
N GLY A 72 -4.49 2.98 6.12
CA GLY A 72 -3.83 2.31 7.22
C GLY A 72 -2.37 1.98 6.90
N GLY A 73 -2.10 1.40 5.73
CA GLY A 73 -0.75 1.03 5.33
C GLY A 73 0.14 2.26 5.07
N VAL A 74 -0.36 3.28 4.37
CA VAL A 74 0.35 4.56 4.20
C VAL A 74 0.67 5.18 5.55
N LYS A 75 -0.31 5.28 6.46
CA LYS A 75 -0.09 5.85 7.80
C LYS A 75 0.93 5.05 8.62
N ILE A 76 0.92 3.72 8.53
CA ILE A 76 1.92 2.87 9.21
C ILE A 76 3.32 3.16 8.63
N LEU A 77 3.44 3.28 7.31
CA LEU A 77 4.71 3.60 6.65
C LEU A 77 5.19 5.00 7.00
N ASP A 78 4.30 5.99 7.08
CA ASP A 78 4.64 7.36 7.48
C ASP A 78 5.09 7.42 8.96
N LEU A 79 4.51 6.61 9.84
CA LEU A 79 4.95 6.48 11.23
C LEU A 79 6.34 5.84 11.32
N LEU A 80 6.62 4.83 10.48
CA LEU A 80 7.93 4.21 10.37
C LEU A 80 8.96 5.18 9.78
N GLU A 81 8.58 5.95 8.77
CA GLU A 81 9.40 6.99 8.17
C GLU A 81 9.81 8.00 9.24
N ASN A 82 8.87 8.57 9.99
CA ASN A 82 9.16 9.54 11.04
C ASN A 82 10.13 9.01 12.11
N LYS A 83 10.10 7.71 12.40
CA LYS A 83 11.03 7.07 13.34
C LYS A 83 12.44 6.89 12.76
N VAL A 84 12.55 6.71 11.44
CA VAL A 84 13.80 6.39 10.73
C VAL A 84 14.43 7.61 10.05
N ARG A 85 13.69 8.73 9.97
CA ARG A 85 14.06 9.95 9.25
C ARG A 85 15.41 10.49 9.69
N ILE A 86 16.28 10.74 8.72
CA ILE A 86 17.57 11.40 8.92
C ILE A 86 17.32 12.92 8.82
N PRO A 87 17.52 13.70 9.89
CA PRO A 87 17.34 15.15 9.82
C PRO A 87 18.29 15.75 8.79
N GLY A 88 17.76 16.40 7.76
CA GLY A 88 18.53 17.03 6.67
C GLY A 88 18.39 16.39 5.28
N TYR A 89 17.76 15.22 5.15
CA TYR A 89 17.43 14.63 3.85
C TYR A 89 15.90 14.67 3.62
N GLY A 90 15.40 15.81 3.18
CA GLY A 90 13.99 15.98 2.82
C GLY A 90 13.43 17.35 3.17
N GLU A 91 13.68 18.34 2.31
CA GLU A 91 12.65 19.22 1.71
C GLU A 91 13.27 20.01 0.56
N ARG A 92 13.05 19.56 -0.67
CA ARG A 92 12.79 20.46 -1.79
C ARG A 92 11.55 19.96 -2.51
N ARG A 93 10.44 19.97 -1.79
CA ARG A 93 9.11 20.03 -2.40
C ARG A 93 8.65 21.49 -2.42
N SER A 94 9.54 22.35 -2.91
CA SER A 94 9.19 23.62 -3.53
C SER A 94 9.33 23.38 -5.03
N GLU A 95 8.25 23.64 -5.76
CA GLU A 95 8.12 23.72 -7.22
C GLU A 95 7.16 22.67 -7.80
N ILE A 96 6.02 23.26 -8.18
CA ILE A 96 4.96 22.88 -9.13
C ILE A 96 3.84 21.97 -8.59
#